data_AF-A0A933RNG9-F1
#
_entry.id   AF-A0A933RNG9-F1
#
_cell.length_a   1.000
_cell.length_b   1.000
_cell.length_c   1.000
_cell.angle_alpha   90.00
_cell.angle_beta   90.00
_cell.angle_gamma   90.00
#
_symmetry.space_group_name_H-M   'P 1'
#
loop_
_entity.id
_entity.type
_entity.pdbx_description
1 polymer ?
#
loop_
_entity_poly.entity_id
_entity_poly.type
_entity_poly.pdbx_seq_one_letter_code
_entity_poly.pdbx_strand_id
1 'polypeptide(L)'
;MLQKPRIRRGSQDESLILEVYPERAIEKNTAQRLPGMDRHYAPVSDYLHDVLRNPFRDILPDDTLYERYFDKFEYLRALIHADQLEKLGHGVWGPVGRFAWKQPMTETHIVNEIDREVRESGADWPPLSAGLFDKSLDRLNVIRDKYDESWRRLGWC
;
A
#
# COMPACT_ATOMS: atom_id res chain seq x y z
N MET A 1 18.90 -7.15 -8.57
CA MET A 1 19.04 -6.18 -7.46
C MET A 1 17.94 -5.14 -7.65
N LEU A 2 17.03 -4.94 -6.68
CA LEU A 2 16.02 -3.88 -6.78
C LEU A 2 16.70 -2.51 -6.74
N GLN A 3 16.38 -1.64 -7.70
CA GLN A 3 16.81 -0.24 -7.64
C GLN A 3 16.13 0.44 -6.45
N LYS A 4 16.87 1.28 -5.73
CA LYS A 4 16.35 2.11 -4.63
C LYS A 4 16.23 3.55 -5.12
N PRO A 5 15.18 3.90 -5.88
CA PRO A 5 15.03 5.24 -6.41
C PRO A 5 14.97 6.25 -5.25
N ARG A 6 15.70 7.34 -5.42
CA ARG A 6 15.82 8.42 -4.44
C ARG A 6 15.33 9.72 -5.03
N ILE A 7 14.75 10.57 -4.20
CA ILE A 7 14.42 11.95 -4.52
C ILE A 7 15.31 12.85 -3.69
N ARG A 8 15.81 13.92 -4.30
CA ARG A 8 16.57 14.94 -3.61
C ARG A 8 15.65 16.02 -3.09
N ARG A 9 15.57 16.18 -1.77
CA ARG A 9 14.82 17.24 -1.08
C ARG A 9 15.81 18.14 -0.33
N GLY A 10 16.10 19.30 -0.90
CA GLY A 10 17.17 20.16 -0.40
C GLY A 10 18.52 19.43 -0.40
N SER A 11 19.10 19.23 0.79
CA SER A 11 20.38 18.51 0.96
C SER A 11 20.22 17.02 1.30
N GLN A 12 19.01 16.50 1.46
CA GLN A 12 18.76 15.10 1.84
C GLN A 12 18.24 14.27 0.66
N ASP A 13 18.69 13.01 0.60
CA ASP A 13 18.17 11.99 -0.30
C ASP A 13 17.14 11.16 0.45
N GLU A 14 15.90 11.17 0.00
CA GLU A 14 14.80 10.39 0.55
C GLU A 14 14.37 9.28 -0.41
N SER A 15 13.74 8.22 0.10
CA SER A 15 13.19 7.16 -0.75
C SER A 15 12.01 7.69 -1.56
N LEU A 16 11.96 7.37 -2.86
CA LEU A 16 10.86 7.76 -3.76
C LEU A 16 9.48 7.37 -3.20
N ILE A 17 9.42 6.26 -2.46
CA ILE A 17 8.17 5.76 -1.89
C ILE A 17 7.49 6.76 -0.95
N LEU A 18 8.26 7.67 -0.33
CA LEU A 18 7.76 8.68 0.61
C LEU A 18 7.11 9.88 -0.07
N GLU A 19 7.27 10.01 -1.40
CA GLU A 19 6.73 11.14 -2.16
C GLU A 19 5.83 10.70 -3.32
N VAL A 20 5.83 9.40 -3.67
CA VAL A 20 5.00 8.86 -4.75
C VAL A 20 3.93 7.95 -4.17
N TYR A 21 2.88 8.57 -3.66
CA TYR A 21 1.66 7.90 -3.23
C TYR A 21 0.41 8.70 -3.63
N PRO A 22 -0.77 8.06 -3.78
CA PRO A 22 -1.95 8.70 -4.36
C PRO A 22 -2.29 10.05 -3.73
N GLU A 23 -2.39 10.12 -2.41
CA GLU A 23 -2.77 11.33 -1.67
C GLU A 23 -1.74 12.47 -1.76
N ARG A 24 -0.53 12.20 -2.28
CA ARG A 24 0.48 13.21 -2.56
C ARG A 24 0.25 13.94 -3.88
N ALA A 25 -0.43 13.31 -4.84
CA ALA A 25 -0.71 13.87 -6.16
C ALA A 25 -1.85 14.88 -6.12
N ILE A 26 -2.88 14.62 -5.31
CA ILE A 26 -4.04 15.50 -5.15
C ILE A 26 -4.60 15.33 -3.73
N GLU A 27 -4.94 16.45 -3.09
CA GLU A 27 -5.51 16.43 -1.74
C GLU A 27 -6.89 15.76 -1.74
N LYS A 28 -7.20 15.00 -0.68
CA LYS A 28 -8.45 14.25 -0.54
C LYS A 28 -9.70 15.10 -0.83
N ASN A 29 -9.82 16.28 -0.23
CA ASN A 29 -10.99 17.15 -0.41
C ASN A 29 -11.15 17.61 -1.86
N THR A 30 -10.03 17.80 -2.57
CA THR A 30 -10.03 18.15 -3.99
C THR A 30 -10.40 16.93 -4.83
N ALA A 31 -9.88 15.74 -4.49
CA ALA A 31 -10.20 14.50 -5.17
C ALA A 31 -11.68 14.08 -5.01
N GLN A 32 -12.32 14.38 -3.86
CA GLN A 32 -13.76 14.16 -3.67
C GLN A 32 -14.63 15.02 -4.60
N ARG A 33 -14.05 16.02 -5.29
CA ARG A 33 -14.77 16.80 -6.31
C ARG A 33 -14.72 16.16 -7.70
N LEU A 34 -13.98 15.07 -7.88
CA LEU A 34 -14.00 14.30 -9.13
C LEU A 34 -15.35 13.59 -9.28
N PRO A 35 -15.85 13.38 -10.51
CA PRO A 35 -17.12 12.69 -10.74
C PRO A 35 -17.15 11.32 -10.06
N GLY A 36 -18.16 11.08 -9.21
CA GLY A 36 -18.36 9.81 -8.50
C GLY A 36 -17.50 9.60 -7.25
N MET A 37 -16.69 10.57 -6.83
CA MET A 37 -15.74 10.41 -5.70
C MET A 37 -16.18 11.12 -4.41
N ASP A 38 -17.37 11.72 -4.36
CA ASP A 38 -17.83 12.60 -3.29
C ASP A 38 -17.97 11.90 -1.93
N ARG A 39 -18.25 10.59 -1.92
CA ARG A 39 -18.44 9.78 -0.70
C ARG A 39 -17.33 8.78 -0.44
N HIS A 40 -16.25 8.83 -1.22
CA HIS A 40 -15.19 7.83 -1.13
C HIS A 40 -14.24 8.15 0.03
N TYR A 41 -13.84 7.11 0.78
CA TYR A 41 -12.87 7.22 1.87
C TYR A 41 -11.45 7.47 1.34
N ALA A 42 -11.10 6.86 0.21
CA ALA A 42 -9.80 6.95 -0.46
C ALA A 42 -9.96 7.35 -1.95
N PRO A 43 -10.51 8.54 -2.25
CA PRO A 43 -10.93 8.94 -3.60
C PRO A 43 -9.79 8.94 -4.63
N VAL A 44 -8.55 9.22 -4.21
CA VAL A 44 -7.39 9.20 -5.11
C VAL A 44 -6.97 7.78 -5.46
N SER A 45 -7.05 6.87 -4.49
CA SER A 45 -6.80 5.45 -4.69
C SER A 45 -7.87 4.83 -5.62
N ASP A 46 -9.14 5.18 -5.42
CA ASP A 46 -10.23 4.73 -6.28
C ASP A 46 -10.09 5.25 -7.71
N TYR A 47 -9.80 6.54 -7.86
CA TYR A 47 -9.54 7.11 -9.18
C TYR A 47 -8.33 6.45 -9.87
N LEU A 48 -7.24 6.19 -9.14
CA LEU A 48 -6.06 5.52 -9.67
C LEU A 48 -6.40 4.09 -10.14
N HIS A 49 -7.18 3.35 -9.36
CA HIS A 49 -7.67 2.03 -9.75
C HIS A 49 -8.44 2.08 -11.07
N ASP A 50 -9.35 3.04 -11.23
CA ASP A 50 -10.19 3.13 -12.42
C ASP A 50 -9.38 3.53 -13.65
N VAL A 51 -8.42 4.46 -13.49
CA VAL A 51 -7.49 4.87 -14.54
C VAL A 51 -6.60 3.70 -14.98
N LEU A 52 -6.10 2.90 -14.04
CA LEU A 52 -5.22 1.77 -14.34
C LEU A 52 -5.97 0.55 -14.89
N ARG A 53 -7.30 0.47 -14.76
CA ARG A 53 -8.05 -0.70 -15.23
C ARG A 53 -7.84 -0.99 -16.71
N ASN A 54 -7.88 0.03 -17.55
CA ASN A 54 -7.74 -0.11 -19.01
C ASN A 54 -6.33 -0.55 -19.42
N PRO A 55 -5.23 0.12 -18.99
CA PRO A 55 -3.87 -0.33 -19.28
C PRO A 55 -3.55 -1.76 -18.85
N PHE A 56 -4.14 -2.23 -17.75
CA PHE A 56 -3.90 -3.58 -17.23
C PHE A 56 -4.83 -4.65 -17.83
N ARG A 57 -5.78 -4.30 -18.71
CA ARG A 57 -6.78 -5.25 -19.22
C ARG A 57 -6.18 -6.40 -20.03
N ASP A 58 -5.08 -6.18 -20.74
CA ASP A 58 -4.46 -7.23 -21.56
C ASP A 58 -3.72 -8.29 -20.73
N ILE A 59 -3.26 -7.92 -19.52
CA ILE A 59 -2.51 -8.80 -18.60
C ILE A 59 -3.34 -9.29 -17.42
N LEU A 60 -4.34 -8.52 -17.01
CA LEU A 60 -5.33 -8.83 -15.98
C LEU A 60 -6.73 -8.63 -16.60
N PRO A 61 -7.20 -9.58 -17.43
CA PRO A 61 -8.47 -9.45 -18.13
C PRO A 61 -9.66 -9.58 -17.19
N ASP A 62 -9.54 -10.37 -16.13
CA ASP A 62 -10.56 -10.56 -15.11
C ASP A 62 -10.57 -9.40 -14.10
N ASP A 63 -11.74 -8.81 -13.87
CA ASP A 63 -11.89 -7.66 -12.97
C ASP A 63 -11.62 -8.04 -11.51
N THR A 64 -11.95 -9.26 -11.09
CA THR A 64 -11.70 -9.72 -9.71
C THR A 64 -10.20 -9.91 -9.44
N LEU A 65 -9.47 -10.48 -10.41
CA LEU A 65 -8.02 -10.58 -10.36
C LEU A 65 -7.37 -9.20 -10.37
N TYR A 66 -7.81 -8.30 -11.26
CA TYR A 66 -7.31 -6.93 -11.30
C TYR A 66 -7.44 -6.23 -9.95
N GLU A 67 -8.64 -6.28 -9.37
CA GLU A 67 -8.92 -5.71 -8.06
C GLU A 67 -8.01 -6.28 -6.97
N ARG A 68 -7.90 -7.61 -6.89
CA ARG A 68 -7.04 -8.29 -5.91
C ARG A 68 -5.57 -7.88 -6.05
N TYR A 69 -5.04 -7.80 -7.27
CA TYR A 69 -3.66 -7.38 -7.50
C TYR A 69 -3.44 -5.89 -7.20
N PHE A 70 -4.44 -5.05 -7.45
CA PHE A 70 -4.39 -3.65 -7.06
C PHE A 70 -4.37 -3.49 -5.53
N ASP A 71 -5.26 -4.18 -4.82
CA ASP A 71 -5.30 -4.18 -3.36
C ASP A 71 -3.96 -4.69 -2.77
N LYS A 72 -3.38 -5.74 -3.38
CA LYS A 72 -2.05 -6.27 -3.01
C LYS A 72 -0.94 -5.25 -3.22
N PHE A 73 -0.92 -4.59 -4.37
CA PHE A 73 0.04 -3.53 -4.66
C PHE A 73 -0.10 -2.39 -3.63
N GLU A 74 -1.33 -1.98 -3.33
CA GLU A 74 -1.56 -0.89 -2.41
C GLU A 74 -1.10 -1.22 -0.98
N TYR A 75 -1.46 -2.39 -0.49
CA TYR A 75 -1.08 -2.78 0.86
C TYR A 75 0.43 -2.93 1.00
N LEU A 76 1.10 -3.58 0.04
CA LEU A 76 2.56 -3.73 0.06
C LEU A 76 3.29 -2.39 -0.01
N ARG A 77 2.86 -1.48 -0.90
CA ARG A 77 3.45 -0.13 -0.98
C ARG A 77 3.27 0.62 0.34
N ALA A 78 2.13 0.49 1.01
CA ALA A 78 1.89 1.16 2.28
C ALA A 78 2.79 0.62 3.41
N LEU A 79 3.01 -0.70 3.48
CA LEU A 79 3.96 -1.31 4.41
C LEU A 79 5.40 -0.84 4.14
N ILE A 80 5.81 -0.77 2.87
CA ILE A 80 7.15 -0.27 2.49
C ILE A 80 7.28 1.21 2.88
N HIS A 81 6.26 2.02 2.65
CA HIS A 81 6.25 3.42 3.07
C HIS A 81 6.43 3.55 4.58
N ALA A 82 5.66 2.77 5.35
CA ALA A 82 5.71 2.78 6.80
C ALA A 82 7.07 2.31 7.35
N ASP A 83 7.68 1.30 6.72
CA ASP A 83 9.06 0.88 6.99
C ASP A 83 10.07 2.01 6.79
N GLN A 84 9.96 2.76 5.70
CA GLN A 84 10.88 3.86 5.39
C GLN A 84 10.70 5.05 6.33
N LEU A 85 9.46 5.43 6.67
CA LEU A 85 9.23 6.49 7.66
C LEU A 85 9.75 6.12 9.05
N GLU A 86 9.57 4.87 9.47
CA GLU A 86 10.06 4.41 10.76
C GLU A 86 11.59 4.47 10.83
N LYS A 87 12.30 4.11 9.74
CA LYS A 87 13.76 4.25 9.62
C LYS A 87 14.26 5.69 9.73
N LEU A 88 13.42 6.66 9.38
CA LEU A 88 13.72 8.08 9.53
C LEU A 88 13.33 8.64 10.91
N GLY A 89 12.76 7.80 11.79
CA GLY A 89 12.32 8.19 13.12
C GLY A 89 10.95 8.86 13.17
N HIS A 90 10.14 8.78 12.10
CA HIS A 90 8.84 9.44 11.98
C HIS A 90 7.64 8.57 12.41
N GLY A 91 7.90 7.47 13.11
CA GLY A 91 6.86 6.51 13.50
C GLY A 91 6.40 5.62 12.34
N VAL A 92 5.39 4.78 12.59
CA VAL A 92 4.82 3.88 11.58
C VAL A 92 3.54 4.49 11.04
N TRP A 93 3.60 4.94 9.79
CA TRP A 93 2.45 5.45 9.04
C TRP A 93 2.63 5.19 7.54
N GLY A 94 1.53 4.98 6.84
CA GLY A 94 1.54 4.87 5.39
C GLY A 94 0.19 5.28 4.79
N PRO A 95 0.16 5.54 3.47
CA PRO A 95 -1.07 5.85 2.76
C PRO A 95 -2.04 4.66 2.85
N VAL A 96 -3.30 4.95 3.18
CA VAL A 96 -4.37 3.95 3.32
C VAL A 96 -5.25 4.02 2.08
N GLY A 97 -5.18 2.97 1.25
CA GLY A 97 -5.87 2.90 -0.04
C GLY A 97 -7.27 2.31 0.05
N ARG A 98 -7.84 1.99 -1.11
CA ARG A 98 -9.19 1.42 -1.24
C ARG A 98 -9.32 0.05 -0.59
N PHE A 99 -8.22 -0.69 -0.48
CA PHE A 99 -8.17 -2.00 0.17
C PHE A 99 -8.74 -1.96 1.61
N ALA A 100 -8.66 -0.82 2.30
CA ALA A 100 -9.01 -0.68 3.70
C ALA A 100 -10.49 -0.39 3.99
N TRP A 101 -11.33 -0.20 2.98
CA TRP A 101 -12.76 0.12 3.19
C TRP A 101 -13.69 -0.62 2.24
N LYS A 102 -13.17 -1.09 1.10
CA LYS A 102 -13.96 -1.70 0.02
C LYS A 102 -14.61 -3.02 0.45
N GLN A 103 -13.90 -3.87 1.21
CA GLN A 103 -14.36 -5.22 1.52
C GLN A 103 -14.36 -5.48 3.02
N PRO A 104 -15.33 -6.27 3.54
CA PRO A 104 -15.28 -6.74 4.91
C PRO A 104 -14.01 -7.54 5.18
N MET A 105 -13.52 -7.48 6.42
CA MET A 105 -12.35 -8.24 6.88
C MET A 105 -12.66 -9.75 6.93
N THR A 106 -12.54 -10.42 5.79
CA THR A 106 -12.74 -11.86 5.59
C THR A 106 -11.43 -12.52 5.16
N GLU A 107 -11.36 -13.86 5.05
CA GLU A 107 -10.13 -14.55 4.62
C GLU A 107 -9.60 -14.12 3.23
N THR A 108 -10.47 -13.59 2.37
CA THR A 108 -10.12 -13.07 1.04
C THR A 108 -9.66 -11.62 1.06
N HIS A 109 -9.78 -10.94 2.21
CA HIS A 109 -9.26 -9.60 2.38
C HIS A 109 -7.74 -9.61 2.25
N ILE A 110 -7.18 -8.61 1.55
CA ILE A 110 -5.77 -8.63 1.16
C ILE A 110 -4.79 -8.77 2.33
N VAL A 111 -5.12 -8.16 3.47
CA VAL A 111 -4.34 -8.27 4.72
C VAL A 111 -4.20 -9.74 5.14
N ASN A 112 -5.31 -10.49 5.15
CA ASN A 112 -5.32 -11.89 5.54
C ASN A 112 -4.63 -12.79 4.49
N GLU A 113 -4.70 -12.41 3.21
CA GLU A 113 -3.93 -13.06 2.16
C GLU A 113 -2.42 -12.88 2.35
N ILE A 114 -1.94 -11.67 2.59
CA ILE A 114 -0.52 -11.42 2.86
C ILE A 114 -0.09 -12.14 4.14
N ASP A 115 -0.91 -12.16 5.18
CA ASP A 115 -0.62 -12.91 6.40
C ASP A 115 -0.49 -14.41 6.16
N ARG A 116 -1.29 -14.97 5.27
CA ARG A 116 -1.16 -16.37 4.84
C ARG A 116 0.14 -16.57 4.07
N GLU A 117 0.44 -15.72 3.08
CA GLU A 117 1.68 -15.83 2.28
C GLU A 117 2.95 -15.76 3.15
N VAL A 118 2.98 -14.83 4.11
CA VAL A 118 4.09 -14.67 5.06
C VAL A 118 4.21 -15.87 5.98
N ARG A 119 3.10 -16.43 6.47
CA ARG A 119 3.13 -17.65 7.30
C ARG A 119 3.61 -18.88 6.53
N GLU A 120 3.19 -19.02 5.27
CA GLU A 120 3.56 -20.16 4.42
C GLU A 120 5.01 -20.08 3.95
N SER A 121 5.50 -18.89 3.63
CA SER A 121 6.84 -18.70 3.04
C SER A 121 7.91 -18.34 4.08
N GLY A 122 7.53 -17.77 5.22
CA GLY A 122 8.47 -17.33 6.26
C GLY A 122 9.56 -16.39 5.73
N ALA A 123 10.82 -16.75 5.99
CA ALA A 123 11.98 -15.97 5.54
C ALA A 123 12.19 -16.01 4.02
N ASP A 124 11.59 -16.98 3.32
CA ASP A 124 11.65 -17.13 1.86
C ASP A 124 10.52 -16.35 1.15
N TRP A 125 9.73 -15.56 1.88
CA TRP A 125 8.70 -14.73 1.27
C TRP A 125 9.34 -13.76 0.25
N PRO A 126 8.90 -13.75 -1.03
CA PRO A 126 9.64 -13.07 -2.10
C PRO A 126 9.99 -11.60 -1.85
N PRO A 127 9.12 -10.77 -1.24
CA PRO A 127 9.47 -9.41 -0.82
C PRO A 127 10.70 -9.33 0.10
N LEU A 128 10.83 -10.24 1.07
CA LEU A 128 12.01 -10.30 1.96
C LEU A 128 13.25 -10.73 1.17
N SER A 129 13.14 -11.78 0.36
CA SER A 129 14.26 -12.24 -0.49
C SER A 129 14.77 -11.15 -1.43
N ALA A 130 13.86 -10.28 -1.91
CA ALA A 130 14.18 -9.15 -2.77
C ALA A 130 14.87 -7.98 -2.03
N GLY A 131 14.91 -7.99 -0.69
CA GLY A 131 15.60 -7.00 0.13
C GLY A 131 14.68 -6.01 0.86
N LEU A 132 13.36 -6.21 0.82
CA LEU A 132 12.43 -5.38 1.60
C LEU A 132 12.49 -5.74 3.09
N PHE A 133 12.12 -4.79 3.94
CA PHE A 133 12.12 -4.95 5.41
C PHE A 133 13.46 -5.46 5.96
N ASP A 134 14.57 -5.03 5.36
CA ASP A 134 15.94 -5.47 5.68
C ASP A 134 16.13 -6.99 5.69
N LYS A 135 15.33 -7.70 4.87
CA LYS A 135 15.30 -9.17 4.81
C LYS A 135 14.94 -9.82 6.16
N SER A 136 14.22 -9.10 7.02
CA SER A 136 13.88 -9.55 8.37
C SER A 136 12.37 -9.78 8.48
N LEU A 137 12.00 -11.03 8.77
CA LEU A 137 10.63 -11.41 9.08
C LEU A 137 10.11 -10.67 10.33
N ASP A 138 10.95 -10.51 11.35
CA ASP A 138 10.60 -9.77 12.56
C ASP A 138 10.30 -8.30 12.26
N ARG A 139 11.13 -7.67 11.42
CA ARG A 139 10.90 -6.28 11.00
C ARG A 139 9.59 -6.12 10.23
N LEU A 140 9.30 -7.04 9.31
CA LEU A 140 8.03 -7.07 8.60
C LEU A 140 6.85 -7.15 9.58
N ASN A 141 6.89 -8.09 10.53
CA ASN A 141 5.81 -8.26 11.51
C ASN A 141 5.62 -6.99 12.35
N VAL A 142 6.70 -6.37 12.84
CA VAL A 142 6.61 -5.11 13.62
C VAL A 142 5.98 -3.97 12.81
N ILE A 143 6.39 -3.80 11.55
CA ILE A 143 5.85 -2.73 10.69
C ILE A 143 4.39 -3.01 10.36
N ARG A 144 4.05 -4.24 9.99
CA ARG A 144 2.69 -4.65 9.65
C ARG A 144 1.74 -4.44 10.81
N ASP A 145 2.06 -4.95 12.00
CA ASP A 145 1.18 -4.90 13.16
C ASP A 145 0.86 -3.45 13.55
N LYS A 146 1.88 -2.58 13.57
CA LYS A 146 1.72 -1.15 13.85
C LYS A 146 0.95 -0.41 12.74
N TYR A 147 1.23 -0.71 11.47
CA TYR A 147 0.55 -0.09 10.35
C TYR A 147 -0.93 -0.46 10.34
N ASP A 148 -1.24 -1.75 10.51
CA ASP A 148 -2.60 -2.25 10.53
C ASP A 148 -3.43 -1.66 11.68
N GLU A 149 -2.83 -1.54 12.86
CA GLU A 149 -3.46 -0.87 13.99
C GLU A 149 -3.78 0.60 13.68
N SER A 150 -2.89 1.30 12.94
CA SER A 150 -3.06 2.72 12.65
C SER A 150 -4.31 3.03 11.83
N TRP A 151 -4.62 2.22 10.83
CA TRP A 151 -5.75 2.48 9.93
C TRP A 151 -7.05 1.79 10.38
N ARG A 152 -6.99 0.69 11.15
CA ARG A 152 -8.20 0.11 11.78
C ARG A 152 -8.91 1.08 12.70
N ARG A 153 -8.16 1.99 13.36
CA ARG A 153 -8.72 3.05 14.20
C ARG A 153 -9.52 4.10 13.43
N LEU A 154 -9.44 4.11 12.09
CA LEU A 154 -10.19 5.05 11.25
C LEU A 154 -11.68 4.65 11.12
N GLY A 155 -12.06 3.42 11.50
CA GLY A 155 -13.44 2.94 11.42
C GLY A 155 -13.96 2.79 9.98
N TRP A 156 -13.05 2.48 9.04
CA TRP A 156 -13.37 2.28 7.63
C TRP A 156 -13.86 0.85 7.31
N CYS A 157 -13.79 -0.07 8.29
CA CYS A 157 -14.30 -1.44 8.25
C CYS A 157 -15.17 -1.72 9.47
#